data_AF-A0A950MTF9-F1
#
_entry.id   AF-A0A950MTF9-F1
#
_cell.length_a   1.000
_cell.length_b   1.000
_cell.length_c   1.000
_cell.angle_alpha   90.00
_cell.angle_beta   90.00
_cell.angle_gamma   90.00
#
_symmetry.space_group_name_H-M   'P 1'
#
loop_
_entity.id
_entity.type
_entity.pdbx_description
1 polymer ?
#
loop_
_entity_poly.entity_id
_entity_poly.type
_entity_poly.pdbx_seq_one_letter_code
_entity_poly.pdbx_strand_id
1 'polypeptide(L)'
;ELHEVYDRLHQAGGTVIEQGQVSCCYAKGEKAWIDDPSGIAWETSFTTGESTVYGDGTGENTARVAQVAPTACCEPQSAKATACGCG
;
A
#
# COMPACT_ATOMS: atom_id res chain seq x y z
N GLU A 1 -20.86 -0.47 -6.09
CA GLU A 1 -20.09 0.45 -5.22
C GLU A 1 -18.58 0.18 -5.20
N LEU A 2 -18.04 -0.79 -4.45
CA LEU A 2 -16.57 -0.92 -4.34
C LEU A 2 -15.89 -1.35 -5.65
N HIS A 3 -16.56 -2.24 -6.40
CA HIS A 3 -16.11 -2.67 -7.72
C HIS A 3 -15.95 -1.49 -8.71
N GLU A 4 -16.84 -0.51 -8.68
CA GLU A 4 -16.76 0.68 -9.56
C GLU A 4 -15.58 1.60 -9.19
N VAL A 5 -15.15 1.59 -7.92
CA VAL A 5 -13.93 2.29 -7.50
C VAL A 5 -12.71 1.54 -8.02
N TYR A 6 -12.69 0.21 -7.91
CA TYR A 6 -11.60 -0.62 -8.41
C TYR A 6 -11.43 -0.49 -9.92
N ASP A 7 -12.53 -0.55 -10.68
CA ASP A 7 -12.51 -0.41 -12.14
C ASP A 7 -11.90 0.93 -12.58
N ARG A 8 -12.26 2.02 -11.91
CA ARG A 8 -11.71 3.36 -12.21
C ARG A 8 -10.23 3.46 -11.89
N LEU A 9 -9.78 2.85 -10.80
CA LEU A 9 -8.38 2.86 -10.39
C LEU A 9 -7.53 1.99 -11.31
N HIS A 10 -8.07 0.87 -11.76
CA HIS A 10 -7.44 0.01 -12.76
C HIS A 10 -7.29 0.74 -14.11
N GLN A 11 -8.32 1.48 -14.53
CA GLN A 11 -8.28 2.31 -15.75
C GLN A 11 -7.27 3.47 -15.64
N ALA A 12 -7.02 4.00 -14.44
CA ALA A 12 -6.03 5.06 -14.20
C ALA A 12 -4.57 4.54 -14.24
N GLY A 13 -4.35 3.26 -14.52
CA GLY A 13 -3.01 2.65 -14.58
C GLY A 13 -2.47 2.19 -13.24
N GLY A 14 -3.31 2.18 -12.19
CA GLY A 14 -2.97 1.58 -10.90
C GLY A 14 -3.09 0.06 -10.93
N THR A 15 -2.23 -0.63 -10.19
CA THR A 15 -2.36 -2.08 -9.98
C THR A 15 -3.20 -2.34 -8.75
N VAL A 16 -4.38 -2.93 -8.92
CA VAL A 16 -5.28 -3.29 -7.81
C VAL A 16 -4.86 -4.64 -7.22
N ILE A 17 -4.72 -4.67 -5.90
CA ILE A 17 -4.36 -5.87 -5.14
C ILE A 17 -5.45 -6.07 -4.09
N GLU A 18 -6.34 -7.00 -4.39
CA GLU A 18 -7.44 -7.34 -3.48
C GLU A 18 -6.92 -8.12 -2.28
N GLN A 19 -7.21 -7.61 -1.09
CA GLN A 19 -6.98 -8.33 0.16
C GLN A 19 -8.24 -9.07 0.61
N GLY A 20 -9.41 -8.67 0.10
CA GLY A 20 -10.68 -9.31 0.41
C GLY A 20 -11.18 -8.93 1.80
N GLN A 21 -11.85 -9.87 2.46
CA GLN A 21 -12.43 -9.65 3.78
C GLN A 21 -11.34 -9.50 4.85
N VAL A 22 -11.39 -8.39 5.58
CA VAL A 22 -10.44 -8.04 6.64
C VAL A 22 -11.17 -7.50 7.87
N SER A 23 -10.49 -7.54 9.00
CA SER A 23 -10.82 -6.68 10.15
C SER A 23 -9.69 -5.67 10.31
N CYS A 24 -10.01 -4.38 10.14
CA CYS A 24 -9.05 -3.29 10.31
C CYS A 24 -9.53 -2.38 11.44
N CYS A 25 -8.62 -2.08 12.38
CA CYS A 25 -8.97 -1.40 13.63
C CYS A 25 -10.10 -2.16 14.35
N TYR A 26 -11.31 -1.61 14.41
CA TYR A 26 -12.48 -2.24 15.03
C TYR A 26 -13.64 -2.39 14.03
N ALA A 27 -13.33 -2.48 12.74
CA ALA A 27 -14.30 -2.61 11.66
C ALA A 27 -14.07 -3.89 10.87
N LYS A 28 -15.16 -4.52 10.43
CA LYS A 28 -15.16 -5.60 9.44
C LYS A 28 -15.50 -5.02 8.09
N GLY A 29 -14.82 -5.49 7.06
CA GLY A 29 -15.03 -4.97 5.72
C GLY A 29 -14.23 -5.70 4.67
N GLU A 30 -14.22 -5.12 3.49
CA GLU A 30 -13.33 -5.52 2.42
C GLU A 30 -12.27 -4.44 2.18
N LYS A 31 -11.09 -4.84 1.74
CA LYS A 31 -9.96 -3.95 1.50
C LYS A 31 -9.24 -4.31 0.23
N ALA A 32 -8.76 -3.28 -0.47
CA ALA A 32 -7.80 -3.44 -1.56
C ALA A 32 -6.75 -2.34 -1.51
N TRP A 33 -5.58 -2.70 -2.02
CA TRP A 33 -4.49 -1.78 -2.25
C TRP A 33 -4.40 -1.38 -3.72
N ILE A 34 -3.91 -0.18 -3.99
CA ILE A 34 -3.60 0.30 -5.33
C ILE A 34 -2.16 0.81 -5.34
N ASP A 35 -1.34 0.25 -6.20
CA ASP A 35 -0.02 0.79 -6.51
C ASP A 35 -0.15 1.77 -7.65
N ASP A 36 0.11 3.06 -7.39
CA ASP A 36 0.12 4.07 -8.43
C ASP A 36 1.46 4.14 -9.17
N PRO A 37 1.48 4.67 -10.42
CA PRO A 37 2.71 4.80 -11.19
C PRO A 37 3.78 5.73 -10.59
N SER A 38 3.44 6.54 -9.58
CA SER A 38 4.35 7.47 -8.90
C SER A 38 5.06 6.83 -7.71
N GLY A 39 4.77 5.56 -7.39
CA GLY A 39 5.39 4.87 -6.25
C GLY A 39 4.59 4.92 -4.95
N ILE A 40 3.35 5.40 -4.98
CA ILE A 40 2.51 5.51 -3.78
C ILE A 40 1.53 4.35 -3.73
N ALA A 41 1.50 3.66 -2.58
CA ALA A 41 0.49 2.65 -2.28
C ALA A 41 -0.70 3.32 -1.59
N TRP A 42 -1.89 3.16 -2.16
CA TRP A 42 -3.16 3.65 -1.62
C TRP A 42 -3.99 2.50 -1.09
N GLU A 43 -4.62 2.67 0.07
CA GLU A 43 -5.57 1.72 0.62
C GLU A 43 -7.01 2.20 0.39
N THR A 44 -7.90 1.29 0.05
CA THR A 44 -9.35 1.54 0.00
C THR A 44 -10.07 0.46 0.80
N SER A 45 -11.03 0.86 1.63
CA SER A 45 -11.78 -0.05 2.51
C SER A 45 -13.28 0.22 2.43
N PHE A 46 -14.08 -0.86 2.43
CA PHE A 46 -15.53 -0.80 2.54
C PHE A 46 -15.99 -1.50 3.80
N THR A 47 -16.49 -0.72 4.76
CA THR A 47 -16.96 -1.23 6.05
C THR A 47 -18.33 -1.88 5.91
N THR A 48 -18.43 -3.14 6.34
CA THR A 48 -19.68 -3.91 6.38
C THR A 48 -20.16 -4.19 7.80
N GLY A 49 -19.35 -3.91 8.82
CA GLY A 49 -19.73 -4.04 10.23
C GLY A 49 -18.63 -3.66 11.21
N GLU A 50 -18.87 -3.98 12.48
CA GLU A 50 -17.96 -3.70 13.60
C GLU A 50 -17.26 -4.98 14.11
N SER A 51 -16.15 -4.79 14.81
CA SER A 51 -15.35 -5.81 15.48
C SER A 51 -15.01 -5.34 16.89
N THR A 52 -15.07 -6.25 17.87
CA THR A 52 -14.58 -6.01 19.23
C THR A 52 -13.10 -6.35 19.40
N VAL A 53 -12.49 -6.92 18.36
CA VAL A 53 -11.07 -7.30 18.30
C VAL A 53 -10.34 -6.33 17.40
N TYR A 54 -9.19 -5.84 17.85
CA TYR A 54 -8.35 -4.94 17.07
C TYR A 54 -7.64 -5.71 15.93
N GLY A 55 -7.92 -5.33 14.69
CA GLY A 55 -7.34 -5.94 13.50
C GLY A 55 -7.80 -7.39 13.27
N ASP A 56 -7.14 -8.09 12.35
CA ASP A 56 -7.37 -9.50 12.01
C ASP A 56 -6.23 -10.43 12.48
N GLY A 57 -5.24 -9.88 13.19
CA GLY A 57 -4.09 -10.64 13.71
C GLY A 57 -3.03 -10.99 12.66
N THR A 58 -3.16 -10.53 11.42
CA THR A 58 -2.16 -10.77 10.35
C THR A 58 -0.88 -9.95 10.51
N GLY A 59 -0.88 -8.98 11.43
CA GLY A 59 0.31 -8.16 11.73
C GLY A 59 0.58 -7.08 10.69
N GLU A 60 -0.44 -6.65 9.93
CA GLU A 60 -0.38 -5.58 8.93
C GLU A 60 -0.24 -4.18 9.57
N ASN A 61 0.75 -4.00 10.44
CA ASN A 61 1.03 -2.76 11.19
C ASN A 61 2.15 -1.93 10.54
N THR A 62 2.56 -2.29 9.33
CA THR A 62 3.67 -1.64 8.62
C THR A 62 3.11 -0.97 7.36
N ALA A 63 3.53 0.26 7.09
CA ALA A 63 3.11 0.95 5.87
C ALA A 63 3.57 0.17 4.62
N ARG A 64 2.66 -0.05 3.69
CA ARG A 64 2.96 -0.63 2.39
C ARG A 64 3.52 0.44 1.46
N VAL A 65 4.51 0.08 0.64
CA VAL A 65 5.07 0.92 -0.43
C VAL A 65 4.81 0.22 -1.75
N ALA A 66 4.46 0.99 -2.78
CA ALA A 66 4.14 0.44 -4.09
C ALA A 66 5.37 -0.26 -4.69
N GLN A 67 5.14 -1.41 -5.32
CA GLN A 67 6.19 -2.21 -5.92
C GLN A 67 6.48 -1.71 -7.34
N VAL A 68 7.06 -0.52 -7.45
CA VAL A 68 7.41 0.09 -8.75
C VAL A 68 8.91 -0.07 -8.98
N ALA A 69 9.31 -0.37 -10.22
CA ALA A 69 10.72 -0.29 -10.61
C ALA A 69 11.25 1.11 -10.22
N PRO A 70 12.45 1.23 -9.62
CA PRO A 70 12.91 2.49 -9.06
C PRO A 70 13.21 3.49 -10.17
N THR A 71 12.20 4.26 -10.57
CA THR A 71 12.38 5.53 -11.28
C THR A 71 12.26 6.64 -10.25
N ALA A 72 13.29 6.73 -9.40
CA ALA A 72 13.42 7.78 -8.41
C ALA A 72 13.63 9.13 -9.15
N CYS A 73 12.55 9.86 -9.39
CA CYS A 73 12.64 11.20 -9.96
C CYS A 73 13.02 12.26 -8.90
N CYS A 74 12.77 12.00 -7.61
CA CYS A 74 12.89 13.01 -6.55
C CYS A 74 13.58 12.52 -5.27
N GLU A 75 14.37 11.44 -5.31
CA GLU A 75 15.20 11.05 -4.16
C GLU A 75 16.64 11.54 -4.37
N PRO A 76 17.19 12.40 -3.48
CA PRO A 76 18.60 12.73 -3.55
C PRO A 76 19.38 11.45 -3.31
N GLN A 77 20.10 10.99 -4.33
CA GLN A 77 20.96 9.81 -4.24
C GLN A 77 21.96 10.05 -3.12
N SER A 78 21.78 9.35 -2.00
CA SER A 78 22.79 9.31 -0.95
C SER A 78 24.03 8.66 -1.53
N ALA A 79 25.02 9.48 -1.88
CA ALA A 79 26.31 9.00 -2.34
C ALA A 79 26.89 8.10 -1.25
N LYS A 80 27.13 6.82 -1.57
CA LYS A 80 27.90 5.94 -0.69
C LYS A 80 29.25 6.62 -0.46
N ALA A 81 29.55 6.96 0.79
CA ALA A 81 30.86 7.43 1.18
C ALA A 81 31.86 6.30 0.96
N THR A 82 32.70 6.44 -0.07
CA THR A 82 33.91 5.61 -0.21
C THR A 82 34.80 5.93 0.98
N ALA A 83 34.96 4.97 1.90
CA ALA A 83 35.95 5.06 2.95
C ALA A 83 37.34 5.12 2.31
N CYS A 84 38.00 6.27 2.46
CA CYS A 84 39.39 6.45 2.10
C CYS A 84 40.23 5.69 3.14
N GLY A 85 40.87 4.61 2.73
CA GLY A 85 41.84 3.88 3.57
C GLY A 85 43.10 4.72 3.74
N CYS A 86 43.47 5.02 4.99
CA CYS A 86 44.82 5.46 5.33
C CYS A 86 45.68 4.22 5.63
N GLY A 87 46.91 4.24 5.12
CA GLY A 87 47.85 3.13 5.12
C GLY A 87 48.51 2.80 6.46
#